data_AF-A0A6J7QFV9-F1
#
_entry.id   AF-A0A6J7QFV9-F1
#
_cell.length_a   1.000
_cell.length_b   1.000
_cell.length_c   1.000
_cell.angle_alpha   90.00
_cell.angle_beta   90.00
_cell.angle_gamma   90.00
#
_symmetry.space_group_name_H-M   'P 1'
#
loop_
_entity.id
_entity.type
_entity.pdbx_description
1 polymer ?
#
loop_
_entity_poly.entity_id
_entity_poly.type
_entity_poly.pdbx_seq_one_letter_code
_entity_poly.pdbx_strand_id
1 'polypeptide(L)'
;MTDTDVSQGRESGAGEHKRPGFFGRLALFVRQVIVELRKVIWPTRKELIAYTTVVIVFVVLIAAIIAGFDYVFTNVVLFVFG
;
A
#
# COMPACT_ATOMS: atom_id res chain seq x y z
N MET A 1 -37.41 -62.79 12.97
CA MET A 1 -35.97 -62.90 12.71
C MET A 1 -35.68 -62.02 11.50
N THR A 2 -35.32 -60.76 11.78
CA THR A 2 -34.54 -59.80 10.98
C THR A 2 -34.80 -58.43 11.61
N ASP A 3 -34.11 -58.20 12.72
CA ASP A 3 -33.59 -56.89 13.07
C ASP A 3 -32.76 -56.34 11.90
N THR A 4 -32.65 -55.01 11.83
CA THR A 4 -31.42 -54.23 11.58
C THR A 4 -31.73 -52.97 10.77
N ASP A 5 -31.97 -51.90 11.52
CA ASP A 5 -31.29 -50.61 11.40
C ASP A 5 -31.27 -49.92 10.03
N VAL A 6 -32.33 -49.17 9.73
CA VAL A 6 -32.18 -47.98 8.89
C VAL A 6 -31.51 -46.91 9.75
N SER A 7 -30.19 -46.95 9.77
CA SER A 7 -29.33 -45.94 10.37
C SER A 7 -29.73 -44.56 9.88
N GLN A 8 -30.30 -43.78 10.80
CA GLN A 8 -30.50 -42.34 10.74
C GLN A 8 -29.11 -41.67 10.69
N GLY A 9 -28.56 -41.56 9.48
CA GLY A 9 -27.23 -41.05 9.22
C GLY A 9 -27.18 -39.53 9.05
N ARG A 10 -27.00 -38.83 10.17
CA ARG A 10 -26.40 -37.48 10.30
C ARG A 10 -27.13 -36.33 9.61
N GLU A 11 -27.98 -35.67 10.39
CA GLU A 11 -28.01 -34.21 10.41
C GLU A 11 -26.61 -33.70 10.79
N SER A 12 -25.81 -33.35 9.78
CA SER A 12 -24.52 -32.72 9.96
C SER A 12 -24.71 -31.30 10.48
N GLY A 13 -24.65 -31.18 11.81
CA GLY A 13 -24.12 -30.03 12.53
C GLY A 13 -24.64 -28.67 12.10
N ALA A 14 -25.77 -28.27 12.70
CA ALA A 14 -26.08 -26.86 12.88
C ALA A 14 -24.90 -26.20 13.63
N GLY A 15 -24.03 -25.53 12.87
CA GLY A 15 -22.93 -24.76 13.41
C GLY A 15 -23.48 -23.64 14.27
N GLU A 16 -23.24 -23.76 15.58
CA GLU A 16 -23.55 -22.75 16.58
C GLU A 16 -23.01 -21.39 16.16
N HIS A 17 -23.90 -20.47 15.80
CA HIS A 17 -23.55 -19.11 15.39
C HIS A 17 -23.16 -18.32 16.64
N LYS A 18 -21.94 -18.55 17.14
CA LYS A 18 -21.32 -17.69 18.16
C LYS A 18 -21.26 -16.28 17.59
N ARG A 19 -22.10 -15.40 18.13
CA ARG A 19 -22.04 -13.96 17.86
C ARG A 19 -20.57 -13.52 17.95
N PRO A 20 -19.98 -12.94 16.89
CA PRO A 20 -18.57 -12.60 16.93
C PRO A 20 -18.35 -11.57 18.05
N GLY A 21 -17.56 -11.95 19.05
CA GLY A 21 -17.10 -11.03 20.09
C GLY A 21 -16.29 -9.87 19.50
N PHE A 22 -15.78 -8.96 20.35
CA PHE A 22 -14.95 -7.83 19.90
C PHE A 22 -13.79 -8.28 18.98
N PHE A 23 -13.13 -9.39 19.31
CA PHE A 23 -12.08 -9.99 18.48
C PHE A 23 -12.57 -10.52 17.13
N GLY A 24 -13.81 -11.03 17.05
CA GLY A 24 -14.41 -11.46 15.79
C GLY A 24 -14.74 -10.28 14.86
N ARG A 25 -15.15 -9.14 15.42
CA ARG A 25 -15.32 -7.89 14.66
C ARG A 25 -14.00 -7.33 14.13
N LEU A 26 -12.94 -7.36 14.93
CA LEU A 26 -11.61 -6.94 14.50
C LEU A 26 -11.05 -7.85 13.38
N ALA A 27 -11.24 -9.16 13.49
CA ALA A 27 -10.83 -10.10 12.44
C ALA A 27 -11.59 -9.85 11.11
N LEU A 28 -12.89 -9.54 11.18
CA LEU A 28 -13.67 -9.16 10.00
C LEU A 28 -13.19 -7.85 9.38
N PHE A 29 -12.88 -6.84 10.20
CA PHE A 29 -12.33 -5.56 9.74
C PHE A 29 -10.98 -5.74 9.02
N VAL A 30 -10.04 -6.47 9.61
CA VAL A 30 -8.73 -6.74 8.98
C VAL A 30 -8.91 -7.49 7.66
N ARG A 31 -9.82 -8.48 7.63
CA ARG A 31 -10.15 -9.21 6.40
C ARG A 31 -10.72 -8.28 5.33
N GLN A 32 -11.56 -7.32 5.69
CA GLN A 32 -12.08 -6.32 4.76
C GLN A 32 -10.98 -5.39 4.23
N VAL A 33 -10.09 -4.90 5.10
CA VAL A 33 -8.95 -4.05 4.70
C VAL A 33 -8.05 -4.76 3.70
N ILE A 34 -7.73 -6.03 3.91
CA ILE A 34 -6.91 -6.82 2.97
C ILE A 34 -7.60 -6.96 1.61
N VAL A 35 -8.93 -7.16 1.59
CA VAL A 35 -9.71 -7.25 0.34
C VAL A 35 -9.68 -5.92 -0.41
N GLU A 36 -9.77 -4.79 0.29
CA GLU A 36 -9.72 -3.47 -0.34
C GLU A 36 -8.30 -3.10 -0.80
N LEU A 37 -7.27 -3.44 -0.02
CA LEU A 37 -5.87 -3.24 -0.39
C LEU A 37 -5.47 -4.04 -1.64
N ARG A 38 -6.12 -5.16 -1.94
CA ARG A 38 -5.93 -5.88 -3.21
C ARG A 38 -6.50 -5.14 -4.42
N LYS A 39 -7.42 -4.19 -4.23
CA LYS A 39 -7.94 -3.33 -5.30
C LYS A 39 -7.02 -2.16 -5.60
N VAL A 40 -6.05 -1.88 -4.73
CA VAL A 40 -5.00 -0.91 -5.03
C VAL A 40 -4.18 -1.50 -6.16
N ILE A 41 -4.30 -0.91 -7.35
CA ILE A 41 -3.48 -1.28 -8.49
C ILE A 41 -2.05 -0.85 -8.16
N TRP A 42 -1.20 -1.82 -7.84
CA TRP A 42 0.21 -1.55 -7.61
C TRP A 42 0.84 -1.23 -8.96
N PRO A 43 1.41 -0.02 -9.10
CA PRO A 43 1.97 0.44 -10.36
C PRO A 43 3.02 -0.55 -10.87
N THR A 44 3.06 -0.72 -12.19
CA THR A 44 4.05 -1.61 -12.79
C THR A 44 5.46 -1.04 -12.59
N ARG A 45 6.49 -1.90 -12.57
CA ARG A 45 7.89 -1.46 -12.41
C ARG A 45 8.28 -0.36 -13.41
N LYS A 46 7.68 -0.38 -14.61
CA LYS A 46 7.91 0.59 -15.67
C LYS A 46 7.35 1.97 -15.31
N GLU A 47 6.13 2.03 -14.78
CA GLU A 47 5.52 3.28 -14.29
C GLU A 47 6.32 3.87 -13.13
N LEU A 48 6.75 3.02 -12.19
CA LEU A 48 7.56 3.46 -11.06
C LEU A 48 8.86 4.12 -11.52
N ILE A 49 9.57 3.50 -12.46
CA ILE A 49 10.79 4.05 -13.04
C ILE A 49 10.51 5.35 -13.81
N ALA A 50 9.41 5.43 -14.56
CA ALA A 50 9.05 6.64 -15.29
C ALA A 50 8.83 7.81 -14.31
N TYR A 51 8.03 7.61 -13.25
CA TYR A 51 7.76 8.65 -12.28
C TYR A 51 9.00 9.08 -11.51
N THR A 52 9.84 8.14 -11.05
CA THR A 52 11.08 8.50 -10.36
C THR A 52 12.09 9.19 -11.29
N THR A 53 12.15 8.80 -12.56
CA THR A 53 13.02 9.45 -13.56
C THR A 53 12.63 10.90 -13.78
N VAL A 54 11.34 11.19 -13.94
CA VAL A 54 10.85 12.58 -14.08
C VAL A 54 11.24 13.42 -12.87
N VAL A 55 11.07 12.88 -11.66
CA VAL A 55 11.45 13.57 -10.42
C VAL A 55 12.96 13.83 -10.37
N ILE A 56 13.80 12.85 -10.73
CA ILE A 56 15.26 13.01 -10.75
C ILE A 56 15.67 14.12 -11.73
N VAL A 57 15.14 14.10 -12.95
CA VAL A 57 15.43 15.13 -13.96
C VAL A 57 15.03 16.52 -13.47
N PHE A 58 13.85 16.62 -12.85
CA PHE A 58 13.36 17.89 -12.31
C PHE A 58 14.23 18.42 -11.16
N VAL A 59 14.62 17.56 -10.21
CA VAL A 59 15.50 17.91 -9.09
C VAL A 59 16.87 18.37 -9.61
N VAL A 60 17.45 17.67 -10.58
CA VAL A 60 18.74 18.04 -11.19
C VAL A 60 18.64 19.40 -11.89
N LEU A 61 17.55 19.66 -12.61
CA LEU A 61 17.35 20.94 -13.29
C LEU A 61 17.26 22.10 -12.30
N ILE A 62 16.50 21.96 -11.21
CA ILE A 62 16.41 22.98 -10.17
C ILE A 62 17.77 23.17 -9.48
N ALA A 63 18.45 22.08 -9.13
CA ALA A 63 19.77 22.14 -8.51
C ALA A 63 20.79 22.86 -9.40
N ALA A 64 20.76 22.63 -10.71
CA ALA A 64 21.62 23.32 -11.68
C ALA A 64 21.32 24.82 -11.75
N ILE A 65 20.04 25.20 -11.74
CA ILE A 65 19.63 26.61 -11.70
C ILE A 65 20.14 27.28 -10.42
N ILE A 66 19.87 26.67 -9.26
CA ILE A 66 20.31 27.18 -7.95
C ILE A 66 21.83 27.33 -7.93
N ALA A 67 22.57 26.28 -8.31
CA ALA A 67 24.03 26.33 -8.37
C ALA A 67 24.56 27.42 -9.31
N GLY A 68 23.89 27.65 -10.44
CA GLY A 68 24.21 28.75 -11.35
C GLY A 68 23.99 30.12 -10.70
N PHE A 69 22.86 30.30 -10.00
CA PHE A 69 22.61 31.52 -9.23
C PHE A 69 23.62 31.71 -8.10
N ASP A 70 23.91 30.68 -7.31
CA ASP A 70 24.91 30.72 -6.24
C ASP A 70 26.29 31.15 -6.77
N TYR A 71 26.68 30.65 -7.94
CA TYR A 71 27.91 31.07 -8.61
C TYR A 71 27.88 32.56 -8.97
N VAL A 72 26.79 33.05 -9.57
CA VAL A 72 26.63 34.48 -9.91
C VAL A 72 26.66 35.34 -8.66
N PHE A 73 25.90 34.99 -7.63
CA PHE A 73 25.86 35.73 -6.37
C PHE A 73 27.22 35.75 -5.69
N THR A 74 27.96 34.64 -5.69
CA THR A 74 29.31 34.58 -5.12
C THR A 74 30.24 35.58 -5.81
N ASN A 75 30.24 35.63 -7.14
CA ASN A 75 31.06 36.58 -7.89
C ASN A 75 30.66 38.04 -7.62
N VAL A 76 29.35 38.34 -7.54
CA VAL A 76 28.85 39.69 -7.24
C VAL A 76 29.23 40.12 -5.82
N VAL A 77 29.06 39.24 -4.83
CA VAL A 77 29.42 39.53 -3.43
C VAL A 77 30.91 39.77 -3.30
N LEU A 78 31.75 38.95 -3.94
CA LEU A 78 33.20 39.17 -3.95
C LEU A 78 33.60 40.48 -4.64
N PHE A 79 32.88 40.91 -5.68
CA PHE A 79 33.15 42.20 -6.33
C PHE A 79 32.72 43.41 -5.49
N VAL A 80 31.63 43.28 -4.71
CA VAL A 80 31.09 44.38 -3.90
C VAL A 80 31.81 44.54 -2.56
N PHE A 81 32.22 43.43 -1.93
CA PHE A 81 32.84 43.41 -0.61
C PHE A 81 34.34 43.08 -0.62
N GLY A 82 34.89 42.63 -1.75
CA GLY A 82 36.33 42.51 -1.97
C GLY A 82 36.93 43.82 -2.44
#